data_AF-A0A2E5ZAB9-F1
#
_entry.id   AF-A0A2E5ZAB9-F1
#
_cell.length_a   1.000
_cell.length_b   1.000
_cell.length_c   1.000
_cell.angle_alpha   90.00
_cell.angle_beta   90.00
_cell.angle_gamma   90.00
#
_symmetry.space_group_name_H-M   'P 1'
#
loop_
_entity.id
_entity.type
_entity.pdbx_description
1 polymer ?
#
loop_
_entity_poly.entity_id
_entity_poly.type
_entity_poly.pdbx_seq_one_letter_code
_entity_poly.pdbx_strand_id
1 'polypeptide(L)'
;MAVKSSTKKRLIELGIPEDHAHKLADDANLDAIKRMSREQVAKKVGIEESGSELEHIMQVISEHVGSRKRSKSNRITISRKTLLDEDIPTGDYRFNVLNHILVPHHELVPIDSESEVLEPWGLRTDDAFGTNRLAKELLPKILITDPAIQSIKETEELENDELPAGWLANRVVKVVRYSRSAGSSVAYRLIVESA
;
A
#
# COMPACT_ATOMS: atom_id res chain seq x y z
N MET A 1 40.92 -8.96 -30.49
CA MET A 1 40.67 -7.79 -31.37
C MET A 1 39.29 -7.24 -31.06
N ALA A 2 39.13 -5.92 -31.12
CA ALA A 2 38.15 -5.17 -30.33
C ALA A 2 36.70 -5.24 -30.86
N VAL A 3 35.80 -5.85 -30.08
CA VAL A 3 34.34 -5.76 -30.31
C VAL A 3 33.84 -4.48 -29.64
N LYS A 4 33.84 -3.36 -30.37
CA LYS A 4 33.51 -2.03 -29.80
C LYS A 4 32.01 -1.66 -29.81
N SER A 5 31.11 -2.58 -30.16
CA SER A 5 29.66 -2.35 -30.13
C SER A 5 28.97 -3.38 -29.23
N SER A 6 28.37 -2.91 -28.14
CA SER A 6 27.56 -3.74 -27.22
C SER A 6 26.36 -4.36 -27.95
N THR A 7 25.83 -3.68 -28.98
CA THR A 7 24.76 -4.18 -29.84
C THR A 7 25.26 -5.33 -30.73
N LYS A 8 26.42 -5.20 -31.37
CA LYS A 8 27.01 -6.26 -32.22
C LYS A 8 27.20 -7.56 -31.43
N LYS A 9 27.82 -7.46 -30.24
CA LYS A 9 28.05 -8.60 -29.36
C LYS A 9 26.72 -9.30 -28.99
N ARG A 10 25.69 -8.52 -28.72
CA ARG A 10 24.38 -9.03 -28.33
C ARG A 10 23.63 -9.71 -29.47
N LEU A 11 23.80 -9.27 -30.71
CA LEU A 11 23.20 -9.94 -31.89
C LEU A 11 23.89 -11.29 -32.17
N ILE A 12 25.21 -11.35 -31.99
CA ILE A 12 25.98 -12.60 -32.12
C ILE A 12 25.56 -13.61 -31.04
N GLU A 13 25.39 -13.16 -29.78
CA GLU A 13 24.89 -14.00 -28.69
C GLU A 13 23.47 -14.53 -28.94
N LEU A 14 22.66 -13.84 -29.76
CA LEU A 14 21.31 -14.26 -30.14
C LEU A 14 21.29 -15.24 -31.33
N GLY A 15 22.45 -15.58 -31.89
CA GLY A 15 22.58 -16.52 -32.99
C GLY A 15 22.61 -15.89 -34.38
N ILE A 16 22.75 -14.56 -34.49
CA ILE A 16 22.91 -13.91 -35.80
C ILE A 16 24.38 -14.01 -36.23
N PRO A 17 24.67 -14.45 -37.47
CA PRO A 17 26.03 -14.52 -38.00
C PRO A 17 26.77 -13.16 -37.97
N GLU A 18 28.09 -13.21 -37.73
CA GLU A 18 28.89 -12.02 -37.40
C GLU A 18 28.85 -10.92 -38.48
N ASP A 19 28.82 -11.31 -39.75
CA ASP A 19 28.78 -10.38 -40.89
C ASP A 19 27.48 -9.58 -40.94
N HIS A 20 26.36 -10.23 -40.61
CA HIS A 20 25.03 -9.61 -40.62
C HIS A 20 24.82 -8.79 -39.33
N ALA A 21 25.36 -9.26 -38.20
CA ALA A 21 25.35 -8.53 -36.94
C ALA A 21 26.15 -7.23 -37.00
N HIS A 22 27.25 -7.18 -37.78
CA HIS A 22 28.00 -5.95 -38.03
C HIS A 22 27.14 -4.92 -38.76
N LYS A 23 26.60 -5.29 -39.93
CA LYS A 23 25.77 -4.41 -40.78
C LYS A 23 24.51 -3.90 -40.08
N LEU A 24 23.90 -4.73 -39.21
CA LEU A 24 22.74 -4.32 -38.42
C LEU A 24 23.09 -3.34 -37.31
N ALA A 25 24.27 -3.47 -36.71
CA ALA A 25 24.71 -2.71 -35.54
C ALA A 25 25.53 -1.44 -35.86
N ASP A 26 25.86 -1.18 -37.13
CA ASP A 26 26.69 -0.04 -37.55
C ASP A 26 26.08 1.31 -37.14
N ASP A 27 24.77 1.50 -37.38
CA ASP A 27 24.06 2.77 -37.08
C ASP A 27 22.77 2.59 -36.27
N ALA A 28 22.56 1.43 -35.63
CA ALA A 28 21.33 1.16 -34.87
C ALA A 28 21.57 0.51 -33.51
N ASN A 29 20.81 0.97 -32.52
CA ASN A 29 20.72 0.29 -31.23
C ASN A 29 19.74 -0.89 -31.31
N LEU A 30 19.79 -1.79 -30.33
CA LEU A 30 18.94 -2.99 -30.31
C LEU A 30 17.44 -2.67 -30.38
N ASP A 31 17.00 -1.57 -29.77
CA ASP A 31 15.59 -1.16 -29.76
C ASP A 31 15.12 -0.61 -31.12
N ALA A 32 16.01 0.06 -31.86
CA ALA A 32 15.75 0.49 -33.23
C ALA A 32 15.67 -0.74 -34.15
N ILE A 33 16.61 -1.68 -34.04
CA ILE A 33 16.64 -2.93 -34.84
C ILE A 33 15.34 -3.72 -34.63
N LYS A 34 14.85 -3.80 -33.39
CA LYS A 34 13.58 -4.47 -33.04
C LYS A 34 12.33 -3.84 -33.65
N ARG A 35 12.38 -2.57 -34.05
CA ARG A 35 11.26 -1.84 -34.65
C ARG A 35 11.37 -1.74 -36.18
N MET A 36 12.43 -2.30 -36.77
CA MET A 36 12.62 -2.29 -38.22
C MET A 36 11.65 -3.26 -38.89
N SER A 37 11.08 -2.84 -40.02
CA SER A 37 10.27 -3.73 -40.85
C SER A 37 11.16 -4.70 -41.63
N ARG A 38 10.57 -5.80 -42.14
CA ARG A 38 11.28 -6.82 -42.94
C ARG A 38 12.12 -6.22 -44.07
N GLU A 39 11.57 -5.22 -44.76
CA GLU A 39 12.18 -4.53 -45.90
C GLU A 39 13.41 -3.72 -45.47
N GLN A 40 13.35 -3.10 -44.30
CA GLN A 40 14.45 -2.31 -43.76
C GLN A 40 15.59 -3.19 -43.25
N VAL A 41 15.28 -4.36 -42.69
CA VAL A 41 16.28 -5.37 -42.29
C VAL A 41 16.95 -5.95 -43.54
N ALA A 42 16.18 -6.35 -44.55
CA ALA A 42 16.69 -6.85 -45.83
C ALA A 42 17.65 -5.86 -46.50
N LYS A 43 17.25 -4.57 -46.58
CA LYS A 43 18.06 -3.49 -47.18
C LYS A 43 19.38 -3.26 -46.44
N LYS A 44 19.41 -3.38 -45.10
CA LYS A 44 20.63 -3.20 -44.31
C LYS A 44 21.58 -4.37 -44.42
N VAL A 45 21.03 -5.58 -44.44
CA VAL A 45 21.83 -6.81 -44.45
C VAL A 45 22.31 -7.15 -45.87
N GLY A 46 21.57 -6.70 -46.89
CA GLY A 46 21.87 -6.91 -48.30
C GLY A 46 21.41 -8.29 -48.80
N ILE A 47 20.30 -8.81 -48.25
CA ILE A 47 19.70 -10.10 -48.62
C ILE A 47 18.38 -9.85 -49.36
N GLU A 48 18.02 -10.76 -50.27
CA GLU A 48 16.73 -10.73 -50.96
C GLU A 48 15.55 -10.94 -49.99
N GLU A 49 14.40 -10.33 -50.31
CA GLU A 49 13.21 -10.30 -49.44
C GLU A 49 12.62 -11.69 -49.13
N SER A 50 12.93 -12.70 -49.96
CA SER A 50 12.47 -14.09 -49.82
C SER A 50 13.53 -15.08 -49.33
N GLY A 51 14.68 -14.61 -48.83
CA GLY A 51 15.74 -15.48 -48.30
C GLY A 51 15.36 -16.11 -46.94
N SER A 52 15.61 -17.41 -46.78
CA SER A 52 15.44 -18.13 -45.49
C SER A 52 16.28 -17.54 -44.35
N GLU A 53 17.41 -16.90 -44.69
CA GLU A 53 18.28 -16.19 -43.77
C GLU A 53 17.61 -14.95 -43.16
N LEU A 54 16.79 -14.23 -43.94
CA LEU A 54 16.05 -13.07 -43.46
C LEU A 54 14.96 -13.49 -42.46
N GLU A 55 14.27 -14.60 -42.76
CA GLU A 55 13.25 -15.16 -41.88
C GLU A 55 13.86 -15.62 -40.54
N HIS A 56 15.03 -16.26 -40.59
CA HIS A 56 15.77 -16.64 -39.38
C HIS A 56 16.17 -15.42 -38.53
N ILE A 57 16.69 -14.35 -39.15
CA ILE A 57 17.04 -13.10 -38.45
C ILE A 57 15.80 -12.46 -37.82
N MET A 58 14.67 -12.41 -38.54
CA MET A 58 13.41 -11.84 -38.04
C MET A 58 12.81 -12.68 -36.91
N GLN A 59 12.91 -14.00 -36.98
CA GLN A 59 12.48 -14.91 -35.93
C GLN A 59 13.29 -14.67 -34.64
N VAL A 60 14.61 -14.62 -34.75
CA VAL A 60 15.52 -14.35 -33.61
C VAL A 60 15.26 -12.97 -33.00
N ILE A 61 15.01 -11.94 -33.82
CA ILE A 61 14.70 -10.60 -33.33
C ILE A 61 13.36 -10.59 -32.59
N SER A 62 12.32 -11.19 -33.18
CA SER A 62 10.94 -11.19 -32.64
C SER A 62 10.77 -12.02 -31.37
N GLU A 63 11.43 -13.18 -31.27
CA GLU A 63 11.43 -14.03 -30.08
C GLU A 63 11.96 -13.28 -28.85
N HIS A 64 12.94 -12.39 -29.06
CA HIS A 64 13.51 -11.58 -27.98
C HIS A 64 12.83 -10.23 -27.74
N VAL A 65 11.74 -9.92 -28.46
CA VAL A 65 10.85 -8.78 -28.18
C VAL A 65 9.92 -9.10 -27.00
N GLY A 66 9.52 -10.37 -26.83
CA GLY A 66 8.65 -10.82 -25.73
C GLY A 66 9.34 -11.03 -24.38
N SER A 67 10.62 -11.44 -24.38
CA SER A 67 11.34 -11.91 -23.19
C SER A 67 11.68 -10.83 -22.14
N ARG A 68 11.62 -9.53 -22.50
CA ARG A 68 12.09 -8.43 -21.62
C ARG A 68 11.05 -7.39 -21.22
N LYS A 69 9.76 -7.71 -21.23
CA LYS A 69 8.85 -7.07 -20.26
C LYS A 69 9.10 -7.67 -18.88
N ARG A 70 10.27 -7.37 -18.28
CA ARG A 70 10.32 -7.28 -16.83
C ARG A 70 9.29 -6.22 -16.50
N SER A 71 8.18 -6.63 -15.90
CA SER A 71 7.27 -5.70 -15.24
C SER A 71 8.17 -4.74 -14.47
N LYS A 72 8.10 -3.44 -14.76
CA LYS A 72 8.73 -2.46 -13.90
C LYS A 72 8.08 -2.72 -12.54
N SER A 73 8.79 -3.42 -11.66
CA SER A 73 8.53 -3.38 -10.25
C SER A 73 8.74 -1.92 -9.89
N ASN A 74 7.68 -1.11 -10.04
CA ASN A 74 7.56 0.10 -9.26
C ASN A 74 7.91 -0.36 -7.86
N ARG A 75 8.99 0.19 -7.29
CA ARG A 75 9.23 0.01 -5.87
C ARG A 75 8.07 0.72 -5.21
N ILE A 76 6.96 0.01 -5.05
CA ILE A 76 5.84 0.41 -4.22
C ILE A 76 6.50 0.45 -2.85
N THR A 77 6.78 1.66 -2.38
CA THR A 77 7.10 1.86 -0.98
C THR A 77 5.82 1.52 -0.24
N ILE A 78 5.63 0.23 0.04
CA ILE A 78 4.54 -0.23 0.89
C ILE A 78 4.80 0.46 2.22
N SER A 79 3.88 1.35 2.59
CA SER A 79 3.98 2.05 3.86
C SER A 79 3.98 1.01 4.98
N ARG A 80 4.66 1.29 6.09
CA ARG A 80 4.62 0.38 7.26
C ARG A 80 3.18 0.08 7.69
N LYS A 81 2.27 1.05 7.51
CA LYS A 81 0.84 0.93 7.80
C LYS A 81 0.18 -0.17 6.96
N THR A 82 0.41 -0.17 5.64
CA THR A 82 -0.14 -1.19 4.74
C THR A 82 0.41 -2.59 5.02
N LEU A 83 1.65 -2.75 5.51
CA LEU A 83 2.16 -4.07 5.94
C LEU A 83 1.45 -4.58 7.20
N LEU A 84 1.15 -3.69 8.14
CA LEU A 84 0.43 -4.04 9.37
C LEU A 84 -1.04 -4.39 9.09
N ASP A 85 -1.66 -3.71 8.11
CA ASP A 85 -3.02 -4.02 7.66
C ASP A 85 -3.09 -5.36 6.90
N GLU A 86 -2.03 -5.73 6.17
CA GLU A 86 -1.92 -7.04 5.48
C GLU A 86 -1.70 -8.23 6.44
N ASP A 87 -1.10 -8.00 7.60
CA ASP A 87 -0.89 -9.02 8.64
C ASP A 87 -2.19 -9.38 9.41
N ILE A 88 -3.29 -8.65 9.18
CA ILE A 88 -4.57 -8.90 9.82
C ILE A 88 -5.33 -9.98 9.04
N PRO A 89 -5.57 -11.18 9.61
CA PRO A 89 -6.29 -12.23 8.90
C PRO A 89 -7.72 -11.78 8.56
N THR A 90 -8.04 -11.75 7.27
CA THR A 90 -9.34 -11.33 6.68
C THR A 90 -10.33 -12.47 6.51
N GLY A 91 -10.20 -13.56 7.28
CA GLY A 91 -11.08 -14.73 7.16
C GLY A 91 -12.36 -14.65 8.00
N ASP A 92 -13.37 -15.47 7.65
CA ASP A 92 -14.69 -15.61 8.31
C ASP A 92 -14.63 -16.01 9.81
N TYR A 93 -13.45 -16.36 10.34
CA TYR A 93 -13.24 -16.80 11.73
C TYR A 93 -12.62 -15.73 12.64
N ARG A 94 -12.86 -14.44 12.36
CA ARG A 94 -12.36 -13.35 13.20
C ARG A 94 -13.09 -13.34 14.54
N PHE A 95 -12.36 -13.70 15.61
CA PHE A 95 -12.88 -13.64 16.97
C PHE A 95 -13.07 -12.17 17.39
N ASN A 96 -14.28 -11.81 17.81
CA ASN A 96 -14.54 -10.49 18.37
C ASN A 96 -13.88 -10.37 19.76
N VAL A 97 -12.86 -9.50 19.83
CA VAL A 97 -12.04 -9.29 21.04
C VAL A 97 -12.89 -8.82 22.22
N LEU A 98 -13.99 -8.09 21.97
CA LEU A 98 -14.91 -7.61 23.01
C LEU A 98 -15.62 -8.73 23.76
N ASN A 99 -15.70 -9.94 23.19
CA ASN A 99 -16.32 -11.10 23.83
C ASN A 99 -15.37 -11.83 24.81
N HIS A 100 -14.11 -11.40 24.92
CA HIS A 100 -13.14 -12.06 25.78
C HIS A 100 -13.29 -11.64 27.25
N ILE A 101 -13.19 -12.60 28.18
CA ILE A 101 -13.38 -12.40 29.63
C ILE A 101 -12.45 -11.33 30.21
N LEU A 102 -11.21 -11.24 29.70
CA LEU A 102 -10.23 -10.26 30.17
C LEU A 102 -10.46 -8.85 29.62
N VAL A 103 -11.21 -8.71 28.53
CA VAL A 103 -11.41 -7.42 27.87
C VAL A 103 -12.61 -6.75 28.52
N PRO A 104 -12.43 -5.56 29.15
CA PRO A 104 -13.55 -4.84 29.73
C PRO A 104 -14.48 -4.32 28.63
N HIS A 105 -15.70 -3.95 29.00
CA HIS A 105 -16.65 -3.41 28.06
C HIS A 105 -16.27 -1.98 27.67
N HIS A 106 -16.22 -1.70 26.36
CA HIS A 106 -15.86 -0.41 25.79
C HIS A 106 -17.08 0.15 25.04
N GLU A 107 -17.40 1.42 25.31
CA GLU A 107 -18.55 2.12 24.74
C GLU A 107 -18.11 3.52 24.29
N LEU A 108 -18.55 3.97 23.10
CA LEU A 108 -18.29 5.33 22.63
C LEU A 108 -19.23 6.31 23.32
N VAL A 109 -18.68 7.37 23.92
CA VAL A 109 -19.50 8.44 24.53
C VAL A 109 -20.00 9.35 23.42
N PRO A 110 -21.32 9.58 23.26
CA PRO A 110 -21.86 10.51 22.25
C PRO A 110 -21.26 11.91 22.39
N ILE A 111 -20.92 12.55 21.27
CA ILE A 111 -20.19 13.83 21.23
C ILE A 111 -20.90 14.90 22.07
N ASP A 112 -22.23 14.98 21.95
CA ASP A 112 -23.05 15.97 22.66
C ASP A 112 -23.02 15.76 24.18
N SER A 113 -22.94 14.50 24.62
CA SER A 113 -22.93 14.12 26.04
C SER A 113 -21.54 14.11 26.67
N GLU A 114 -20.45 14.23 25.89
CA GLU A 114 -19.08 14.16 26.42
C GLU A 114 -18.82 15.22 27.51
N SER A 115 -19.36 16.42 27.33
CA SER A 115 -19.16 17.53 28.27
C SER A 115 -19.86 17.35 29.62
N GLU A 116 -21.02 16.69 29.62
CA GLU A 116 -21.81 16.39 30.81
C GLU A 116 -21.22 15.20 31.55
N VAL A 117 -20.91 14.14 30.80
CA VAL A 117 -20.33 12.92 31.37
C VAL A 117 -19.01 13.25 32.03
N LEU A 118 -18.16 14.07 31.41
CA LEU A 118 -16.83 14.40 31.93
C LEU A 118 -16.80 15.55 32.95
N GLU A 119 -17.96 16.12 33.30
CA GLU A 119 -18.09 17.20 34.29
C GLU A 119 -17.42 16.89 35.64
N PRO A 120 -17.55 15.67 36.23
CA PRO A 120 -16.99 15.37 37.54
C PRO A 120 -15.46 15.46 37.62
N TRP A 121 -14.76 15.37 36.48
CA TRP A 121 -13.30 15.45 36.43
C TRP A 121 -12.78 16.88 36.28
N GLY A 122 -13.66 17.88 36.13
CA GLY A 122 -13.25 19.28 36.07
C GLY A 122 -12.36 19.62 34.86
N LEU A 123 -12.56 18.94 33.72
CA LEU A 123 -11.74 19.08 32.51
C LEU A 123 -12.07 20.34 31.68
N ARG A 124 -12.87 21.27 32.19
CA ARG A 124 -13.19 22.52 31.50
C ARG A 124 -12.02 23.50 31.64
N THR A 125 -11.51 23.99 30.53
CA THR A 125 -10.41 24.97 30.49
C THR A 125 -10.80 26.12 29.57
N ASP A 126 -10.41 27.33 29.93
CA ASP A 126 -10.59 28.49 29.06
C ASP A 126 -9.45 28.53 28.03
N ASP A 127 -9.80 28.68 26.76
CA ASP A 127 -8.82 28.90 25.71
C ASP A 127 -8.24 30.32 25.77
N ALA A 128 -7.19 30.60 24.99
CA ALA A 128 -6.58 31.94 24.89
C ALA A 128 -7.59 33.05 24.51
N PHE A 129 -8.71 32.68 23.89
CA PHE A 129 -9.81 33.57 23.51
C PHE A 129 -10.97 33.61 24.51
N GLY A 130 -10.84 32.99 25.69
CA GLY A 130 -11.88 32.96 26.73
C GLY A 130 -13.08 32.08 26.41
N THR A 131 -12.94 31.16 25.44
CA THR A 131 -13.98 30.17 25.13
C THR A 131 -13.76 28.92 25.97
N ASN A 132 -14.81 28.46 26.67
CA ASN A 132 -14.74 27.26 27.50
C ASN A 132 -14.64 26.02 26.61
N ARG A 133 -13.50 25.32 26.67
CA ARG A 133 -13.23 24.09 25.93
C ARG A 133 -13.06 22.91 26.88
N LEU A 134 -13.47 21.74 26.44
CA LEU A 134 -13.21 20.49 27.15
C LEU A 134 -11.78 20.01 26.85
N ALA A 135 -10.93 19.96 27.87
CA ALA A 135 -9.54 19.53 27.79
C ALA A 135 -9.42 18.00 27.73
N LYS A 136 -9.92 17.40 26.63
CA LYS A 136 -9.90 15.94 26.41
C LYS A 136 -8.48 15.38 26.40
N GLU A 137 -7.48 16.18 26.05
CA GLU A 137 -6.06 15.82 26.00
C GLU A 137 -5.47 15.36 27.33
N LEU A 138 -6.13 15.69 28.45
CA LEU A 138 -5.72 15.27 29.80
C LEU A 138 -6.17 13.84 30.13
N LEU A 139 -7.07 13.26 29.34
CA LEU A 139 -7.53 11.89 29.54
C LEU A 139 -6.43 10.88 29.17
N PRO A 140 -6.39 9.72 29.84
CA PRO A 140 -5.52 8.62 29.43
C PRO A 140 -5.74 8.23 27.97
N LYS A 141 -4.66 8.12 27.20
CA LYS A 141 -4.72 7.86 25.75
C LYS A 141 -4.93 6.36 25.45
N ILE A 142 -5.63 6.07 24.36
CA ILE A 142 -5.71 4.75 23.73
C ILE A 142 -5.48 4.90 22.22
N LEU A 143 -4.73 3.99 21.63
CA LEU A 143 -4.40 4.07 20.21
C LEU A 143 -5.58 3.62 19.36
N ILE A 144 -5.77 4.25 18.20
CA ILE A 144 -6.75 3.82 17.21
C ILE A 144 -6.48 2.39 16.71
N THR A 145 -5.22 1.94 16.72
CA THR A 145 -4.82 0.59 16.33
C THR A 145 -5.07 -0.46 17.41
N ASP A 146 -5.65 -0.09 18.56
CA ASP A 146 -6.03 -1.06 19.59
C ASP A 146 -7.12 -2.01 19.08
N PRO A 147 -7.02 -3.33 19.29
CA PRO A 147 -8.00 -4.29 18.79
C PRO A 147 -9.44 -4.03 19.26
N ALA A 148 -9.65 -3.56 20.50
CA ALA A 148 -10.99 -3.27 20.99
C ALA A 148 -11.62 -2.07 20.27
N ILE A 149 -10.80 -1.05 19.98
CA ILE A 149 -11.22 0.13 19.22
C ILE A 149 -11.48 -0.21 17.76
N GLN A 150 -10.66 -1.08 17.16
CA GLN A 150 -10.89 -1.58 15.81
C GLN A 150 -12.19 -2.39 15.72
N SER A 151 -12.50 -3.25 16.69
CA SER A 151 -13.78 -3.97 16.70
C SER A 151 -14.99 -3.05 16.80
N ILE A 152 -14.91 -1.97 17.59
CA ILE A 152 -15.97 -0.94 17.65
C ILE A 152 -16.09 -0.24 16.30
N LYS A 153 -14.97 0.16 15.72
CA LYS A 153 -14.92 0.83 14.42
C LYS A 153 -15.56 -0.03 13.32
N GLU A 154 -15.16 -1.30 13.23
CA GLU A 154 -15.70 -2.28 12.28
C GLU A 154 -17.22 -2.45 12.44
N THR A 155 -17.72 -2.44 13.68
CA THR A 155 -19.16 -2.58 13.96
C THR A 155 -19.94 -1.33 13.54
N GLU A 156 -19.45 -0.14 13.88
CA GLU A 156 -20.13 1.13 13.53
C GLU A 156 -20.10 1.39 12.01
N GLU A 157 -18.99 1.09 11.34
CA GLU A 157 -18.88 1.23 9.88
C GLU A 157 -19.77 0.23 9.14
N LEU A 158 -20.09 -0.93 9.74
CA LEU A 158 -21.05 -1.88 9.18
C LEU A 158 -22.49 -1.38 9.31
N GLU A 159 -22.81 -0.64 10.38
CA GLU A 159 -24.13 -0.04 10.59
C GLU A 159 -24.32 1.25 9.75
N ASN A 160 -23.25 2.01 9.52
CA ASN A 160 -23.28 3.29 8.83
C ASN A 160 -22.12 3.47 7.85
N ASP A 161 -22.42 3.30 6.56
CA ASP A 161 -21.46 3.43 5.45
C ASP A 161 -21.05 4.90 5.15
N GLU A 162 -21.72 5.91 5.73
CA GLU A 162 -21.50 7.33 5.41
C GLU A 162 -20.54 8.06 6.37
N LEU A 163 -19.81 7.33 7.22
CA LEU A 163 -18.91 7.93 8.20
C LEU A 163 -17.69 8.60 7.54
N PRO A 164 -17.33 9.84 7.92
CA PRO A 164 -16.18 10.52 7.35
C PRO A 164 -14.85 9.84 7.74
N ALA A 165 -13.85 9.97 6.89
CA ALA A 165 -12.51 9.45 7.18
C ALA A 165 -11.96 10.04 8.49
N GLY A 166 -11.54 9.19 9.43
CA GLY A 166 -10.98 9.62 10.72
C GLY A 166 -12.00 10.06 11.76
N TRP A 167 -13.30 9.75 11.60
CA TRP A 167 -14.37 10.11 12.53
C TRP A 167 -14.13 9.69 14.00
N LEU A 168 -13.31 8.67 14.20
CA LEU A 168 -13.00 8.10 15.51
C LEU A 168 -11.88 8.85 16.26
N ALA A 169 -11.13 9.71 15.57
CA ALA A 169 -10.06 10.50 16.19
C ALA A 169 -10.63 11.52 17.18
N ASN A 170 -9.94 11.73 18.30
CA ASN A 170 -10.34 12.66 19.37
C ASN A 170 -11.68 12.37 20.06
N ARG A 171 -12.22 11.16 19.86
CA ARG A 171 -13.41 10.68 20.58
C ARG A 171 -13.06 10.07 21.92
N VAL A 172 -14.03 10.10 22.83
CA VAL A 172 -13.89 9.53 24.17
C VAL A 172 -14.54 8.16 24.24
N VAL A 173 -13.79 7.20 24.78
CA VAL A 173 -14.28 5.85 25.07
C VAL A 173 -14.44 5.69 26.57
N LYS A 174 -15.62 5.19 26.95
CA LYS A 174 -15.95 4.77 28.29
C LYS A 174 -15.61 3.28 28.44
N VAL A 175 -14.79 2.97 29.44
CA VAL A 175 -14.35 1.62 29.77
C VAL A 175 -15.00 1.20 31.08
N VAL A 176 -15.86 0.19 31.02
CA VAL A 176 -16.55 -0.37 32.18
C VAL A 176 -15.91 -1.72 32.50
N ARG A 177 -15.27 -1.80 33.66
CA ARG A 177 -14.62 -3.03 34.15
C ARG A 177 -15.25 -3.50 35.45
N TYR A 178 -15.25 -4.82 35.63
CA TYR A 178 -15.57 -5.41 36.92
C TYR A 178 -14.49 -5.05 37.95
N SER A 179 -14.92 -4.62 39.13
CA SER A 179 -14.02 -4.29 40.25
C SER A 179 -14.43 -5.10 41.48
N ARG A 180 -13.47 -5.78 42.11
CA ARG A 180 -13.75 -6.59 43.30
C ARG A 180 -14.19 -5.77 44.51
N SER A 181 -13.77 -4.50 44.59
CA SER A 181 -14.10 -3.61 45.73
C SER A 181 -15.37 -2.78 45.48
N ALA A 182 -15.52 -2.24 44.27
CA ALA A 182 -16.60 -1.32 43.93
C ALA A 182 -17.75 -1.97 43.15
N GLY A 183 -17.65 -3.27 42.82
CA GLY A 183 -18.54 -3.97 41.88
C GLY A 183 -18.21 -3.62 40.42
N SER A 184 -18.28 -2.35 40.07
CA SER A 184 -17.88 -1.84 38.75
C SER A 184 -16.99 -0.60 38.88
N SER A 185 -16.13 -0.39 37.88
CA SER A 185 -15.28 0.79 37.78
C SER A 185 -15.39 1.31 36.35
N VAL A 186 -15.70 2.61 36.24
CA VAL A 186 -15.80 3.31 34.96
C VAL A 186 -14.56 4.18 34.81
N ALA A 187 -13.94 4.13 33.63
CA ALA A 187 -12.82 4.98 33.25
C ALA A 187 -13.06 5.55 31.85
N TYR A 188 -12.46 6.70 31.56
CA TYR A 188 -12.57 7.36 30.26
C TYR A 188 -11.20 7.48 29.62
N ARG A 189 -11.13 7.25 28.31
CA ARG A 189 -9.89 7.31 27.53
C ARG A 189 -10.10 8.08 26.23
N LEU A 190 -9.08 8.82 25.81
CA LEU A 190 -9.07 9.56 24.55
C LEU A 190 -8.46 8.70 23.44
N ILE A 191 -9.16 8.55 22.32
CA ILE A 191 -8.62 7.88 21.13
C ILE A 191 -7.64 8.79 20.40
N VAL A 192 -6.42 8.29 20.15
CA VAL A 192 -5.36 9.00 19.42
C VAL A 192 -4.80 8.14 18.27
N GLU A 193 -4.42 8.78 17.17
CA GLU A 193 -3.86 8.08 16.00
C GLU A 193 -2.38 7.73 16.18
N SER A 194 -1.64 8.54 16.95
CA SER A 194 -0.23 8.33 17.28
C SER A 194 0.03 8.67 18.75
N ALA A 195 0.93 7.90 19.38
CA ALA A 195 1.38 8.13 20.76
C ALA A 195 2.24 9.39 20.90
#